data_AF-A0A7X9ETE0-F1
#
_entry.id   AF-A0A7X9ETE0-F1
#
_cell.length_a   1.000
_cell.length_b   1.000
_cell.length_c   1.000
_cell.angle_alpha   90.00
_cell.angle_beta   90.00
_cell.angle_gamma   90.00
#
_symmetry.space_group_name_H-M   'P 1'
#
loop_
_entity.id
_entity.type
_entity.pdbx_description
1 polymer ?
#
loop_
_entity_poly.entity_id
_entity_poly.type
_entity_poly.pdbx_seq_one_letter_code
_entity_poly.pdbx_strand_id
1 'polypeptide(L)'
;MEKNLLGLPCSITDTEAWKVLEAREYMIGADQLLAEIMEKKLFSNVEIMWILKKMVYYYGSRDNLLKLAPPERLLMNMNHVLRAFYILFDAQSPELDDNIRSYISARLTDATWGISARTREYLYKIN
;
A
#
# COMPACT_ATOMS: atom_id res chain seq x y z
N MET A 1 19.55 -0.24 -12.91
CA MET A 1 18.48 -1.13 -12.45
C MET A 1 18.16 -2.07 -13.60
N GLU A 2 18.78 -3.24 -13.61
CA GLU A 2 18.57 -4.26 -14.64
C GLU A 2 17.14 -4.77 -14.54
N LYS A 3 16.31 -4.46 -15.55
CA LYS A 3 14.90 -4.85 -15.62
C LYS A 3 14.68 -6.34 -15.92
N ASN A 4 15.73 -7.15 -16.00
CA ASN A 4 15.66 -8.54 -16.46
C ASN A 4 16.80 -9.37 -15.86
N LEU A 5 16.61 -9.93 -14.66
CA LEU A 5 17.40 -11.10 -14.27
C LEU A 5 16.77 -12.29 -15.01
N LEU A 6 17.36 -12.70 -16.16
CA LEU A 6 17.00 -13.94 -16.89
C LEU A 6 15.64 -13.96 -17.63
N GLY A 7 15.04 -12.81 -17.96
CA GLY A 7 13.79 -12.75 -18.73
C GLY A 7 12.52 -13.03 -17.92
N LEU A 8 12.62 -13.03 -16.59
CA LEU A 8 11.48 -13.12 -15.67
C LEU A 8 11.09 -11.70 -15.20
N PRO A 9 9.78 -11.38 -15.09
CA PRO A 9 9.33 -10.09 -14.57
C PRO A 9 9.85 -9.89 -13.13
N CYS A 10 10.57 -8.79 -12.88
CA CYS A 10 11.06 -8.45 -11.54
C CYS A 10 10.00 -7.82 -10.61
N SER A 11 8.81 -7.52 -11.14
CA SER A 11 7.68 -6.93 -10.39
C SER A 11 6.33 -7.43 -10.91
N ILE A 12 5.32 -7.49 -10.04
CA ILE A 12 3.93 -7.80 -10.41
C ILE A 12 3.44 -6.83 -11.50
N THR A 13 3.85 -5.56 -11.45
CA THR A 13 3.43 -4.52 -12.41
C THR A 13 3.99 -4.73 -13.82
N ASP A 14 5.05 -5.53 -13.96
CA ASP A 14 5.67 -5.82 -15.25
C ASP A 14 5.10 -7.08 -15.90
N THR A 15 4.23 -7.81 -15.19
CA THR A 15 3.62 -9.05 -15.68
C THR A 15 2.54 -8.79 -16.73
N GLU A 16 2.33 -9.76 -17.62
CA GLU A 16 1.26 -9.69 -18.62
C GLU A 16 -0.13 -9.61 -17.98
N ALA A 17 -0.32 -10.32 -16.87
CA ALA A 17 -1.56 -10.29 -16.11
C ALA A 17 -1.90 -8.88 -15.58
N TRP A 18 -0.89 -8.09 -15.21
CA TRP A 18 -1.09 -6.68 -14.85
C TRP A 18 -1.55 -5.84 -16.03
N LYS A 19 -0.92 -5.98 -17.20
CA LYS A 19 -1.31 -5.25 -18.41
C LYS A 19 -2.72 -5.58 -18.86
N VAL A 20 -3.12 -6.85 -18.78
CA VAL A 20 -4.49 -7.29 -19.06
C VAL A 20 -5.48 -6.63 -18.10
N LEU A 21 -5.14 -6.55 -16.81
CA LEU A 21 -5.99 -5.90 -15.81
C LEU A 21 -6.10 -4.38 -16.06
N GLU A 22 -5.01 -3.71 -16.44
CA GLU A 22 -5.03 -2.27 -16.80
C GLU A 22 -5.83 -2.00 -18.07
N ALA A 23 -5.69 -2.83 -19.10
CA ALA A 23 -6.51 -2.73 -20.32
C ALA A 23 -8.00 -2.91 -19.99
N ARG A 24 -8.31 -3.83 -19.08
CA ARG A 24 -9.69 -4.06 -18.61
C ARG A 24 -10.23 -2.87 -17.82
N GLU A 25 -9.44 -2.32 -16.90
CA GLU A 25 -9.77 -1.09 -16.17
C GLU A 25 -10.10 0.04 -17.14
N TYR A 26 -9.29 0.22 -18.19
CA TYR A 26 -9.52 1.24 -19.21
C TYR A 26 -10.85 1.05 -19.95
N MET A 27 -11.27 -0.19 -20.18
CA MET A 27 -12.51 -0.51 -20.90
C MET A 27 -13.77 -0.32 -20.05
N ILE A 28 -13.77 -0.76 -18.78
CA ILE A 28 -14.99 -0.80 -17.94
C ILE A 28 -15.01 0.26 -16.84
N GLY A 29 -13.88 0.94 -16.60
CA GLY A 29 -13.70 1.88 -15.51
C GLY A 29 -13.26 1.22 -14.20
N ALA A 30 -12.58 2.00 -13.35
CA ALA A 30 -12.02 1.51 -12.09
C ALA A 30 -13.11 1.06 -11.10
N ASP A 31 -14.25 1.74 -11.04
CA ASP A 31 -15.33 1.42 -10.09
C ASP A 31 -15.97 0.07 -10.41
N GLN A 32 -16.25 -0.17 -11.70
CA GLN A 32 -16.82 -1.44 -12.14
C GLN A 32 -15.82 -2.60 -11.97
N LEU A 33 -14.54 -2.37 -12.30
CA LEU A 33 -13.51 -3.39 -12.09
C LEU A 33 -13.37 -3.74 -10.61
N LEU A 34 -13.40 -2.74 -9.72
CA LEU A 34 -13.34 -2.96 -8.29
C LEU A 34 -14.54 -3.79 -7.81
N ALA A 35 -15.76 -3.46 -8.25
CA ALA A 35 -16.97 -4.19 -7.89
C ALA A 35 -16.86 -5.69 -8.26
N GLU A 36 -16.42 -5.99 -9.48
CA GLU A 36 -16.23 -7.37 -9.93
C GLU A 36 -15.15 -8.13 -9.13
N ILE A 37 -14.06 -7.45 -8.73
CA ILE A 37 -13.04 -8.09 -7.88
C ILE A 37 -13.64 -8.41 -6.51
N MET A 38 -14.44 -7.50 -5.93
CA MET A 38 -15.06 -7.70 -4.60
C MET A 38 -16.05 -8.86 -4.55
N GLU A 39 -16.62 -9.28 -5.68
CA GLU A 39 -17.49 -10.46 -5.76
C GLU A 39 -16.72 -11.80 -5.66
N LYS A 40 -15.39 -11.77 -5.81
CA LYS A 40 -14.56 -12.98 -5.78
C LYS A 40 -14.32 -13.43 -4.34
N LYS A 41 -14.30 -14.75 -4.14
CA LYS A 41 -13.90 -15.36 -2.86
C LYS A 41 -12.39 -15.22 -2.59
N LEU A 42 -11.58 -15.22 -3.64
CA LEU A 42 -10.11 -15.13 -3.57
C LEU A 42 -9.62 -14.19 -4.66
N PHE A 43 -8.67 -13.33 -4.29
CA PHE A 43 -8.04 -12.37 -5.20
C PHE A 43 -6.70 -12.91 -5.67
N SER A 44 -6.37 -12.68 -6.94
CA SER A 44 -5.04 -12.92 -7.48
C SER A 44 -4.03 -11.86 -7.00
N ASN A 45 -2.73 -12.16 -7.08
CA ASN A 45 -1.67 -11.22 -6.68
C ASN A 45 -1.75 -9.88 -7.43
N VAL A 46 -2.15 -9.92 -8.70
CA VAL A 46 -2.32 -8.72 -9.55
C VAL A 46 -3.47 -7.86 -9.03
N GLU A 47 -4.60 -8.48 -8.69
CA GLU A 47 -5.78 -7.78 -8.15
C GLU A 47 -5.50 -7.21 -6.77
N ILE A 48 -4.81 -7.96 -5.91
CA ILE A 48 -4.38 -7.47 -4.59
C ILE A 48 -3.50 -6.23 -4.77
N MET A 49 -2.49 -6.30 -5.64
CA MET A 49 -1.60 -5.16 -5.93
C MET A 49 -2.37 -3.97 -6.53
N TRP A 50 -3.33 -4.24 -7.41
CA TRP A 50 -4.15 -3.21 -8.03
C TRP A 50 -5.07 -2.51 -7.01
N ILE A 51 -5.72 -3.27 -6.12
CA ILE A 51 -6.52 -2.71 -5.02
C ILE A 51 -5.64 -1.84 -4.11
N LEU A 52 -4.45 -2.33 -3.74
CA LEU A 52 -3.50 -1.55 -2.93
C LEU A 52 -3.13 -0.23 -3.60
N LYS A 53 -2.81 -0.25 -4.91
CA LYS A 53 -2.55 0.95 -5.72
C LYS A 53 -3.72 1.95 -5.64
N LYS A 54 -4.97 1.48 -5.76
CA LYS A 54 -6.16 2.33 -5.66
C LYS A 54 -6.36 2.91 -4.27
N MET A 55 -6.23 2.10 -3.22
CA MET A 55 -6.38 2.57 -1.83
C MET A 55 -5.34 3.65 -1.49
N VAL A 56 -4.08 3.44 -1.88
CA VAL A 56 -3.02 4.44 -1.69
C VAL A 56 -3.34 5.73 -2.44
N TYR A 57 -3.85 5.65 -3.68
CA TYR A 57 -4.26 6.83 -4.44
C TYR A 57 -5.36 7.62 -3.72
N TYR A 58 -6.44 6.96 -3.28
CA TYR A 58 -7.56 7.65 -2.61
C TYR A 58 -7.16 8.29 -1.27
N TYR A 59 -6.30 7.63 -0.49
CA TYR A 59 -5.80 8.23 0.75
C TYR A 59 -4.81 9.38 0.48
N GLY A 60 -4.04 9.30 -0.60
CA GLY A 60 -3.12 10.37 -1.03
C GLY A 60 -3.82 11.58 -1.63
N SER A 61 -4.94 11.39 -2.33
CA SER A 61 -5.68 12.47 -3.02
C SER A 61 -6.46 13.38 -2.09
N ARG A 62 -6.54 13.06 -0.79
CA ARG A 62 -7.35 13.77 0.21
C ARG A 62 -8.80 13.97 -0.26
N ASP A 63 -9.36 12.89 -0.81
CA ASP A 63 -10.71 12.84 -1.34
C ASP A 63 -11.73 13.49 -0.39
N ASN A 64 -12.60 14.35 -0.93
CA ASN A 64 -13.53 15.13 -0.12
C ASN A 64 -14.62 14.27 0.52
N LEU A 65 -15.00 13.15 -0.10
CA LEU A 65 -15.97 12.22 0.49
C LEU A 65 -15.31 11.44 1.64
N LEU A 66 -14.04 11.04 1.49
CA LEU A 66 -13.31 10.37 2.57
C LEU A 66 -13.16 11.24 3.82
N LYS A 67 -13.13 12.57 3.69
CA LYS A 67 -13.10 13.49 4.86
C LYS A 67 -14.36 13.42 5.72
N LEU A 68 -15.48 12.92 5.18
CA LEU A 68 -16.72 12.74 5.92
C LEU A 68 -16.71 11.45 6.76
N ALA A 69 -15.76 10.54 6.51
CA ALA A 69 -15.63 9.29 7.26
C ALA A 69 -15.07 9.54 8.67
N PRO A 70 -15.53 8.78 9.70
CA PRO A 70 -14.96 8.85 11.04
C PRO A 70 -13.44 8.58 11.04
N PRO A 71 -12.63 9.36 11.77
CA PRO A 71 -11.18 9.18 11.81
C PRO A 71 -10.74 7.77 12.18
N GLU A 72 -11.45 7.10 13.10
CA GLU A 72 -11.15 5.75 13.55
C GLU A 72 -11.32 4.73 12.42
N ARG A 73 -12.32 4.93 11.55
CA ARG A 73 -12.53 4.09 10.37
C ARG A 73 -11.39 4.25 9.37
N LEU A 74 -10.95 5.50 9.14
CA LEU A 74 -9.82 5.78 8.23
C LEU A 74 -8.52 5.17 8.77
N LEU A 75 -8.26 5.29 10.07
CA LEU A 75 -7.11 4.67 10.73
C LEU A 75 -7.14 3.14 10.60
N MET A 76 -8.30 2.52 10.82
CA MET A 76 -8.45 1.07 10.70
C MET A 76 -8.21 0.61 9.26
N ASN A 77 -8.76 1.31 8.27
CA ASN A 77 -8.55 0.98 6.86
C ASN A 77 -7.07 1.11 6.46
N MET A 78 -6.42 2.19 6.89
CA MET A 78 -4.98 2.37 6.65
C MET A 78 -4.17 1.25 7.31
N ASN A 79 -4.53 0.82 8.51
CA ASN A 79 -3.89 -0.31 9.18
C ASN A 79 -4.04 -1.61 8.37
N HIS A 80 -5.23 -1.88 7.82
CA HIS A 80 -5.46 -3.04 6.95
C HIS A 80 -4.60 -3.00 5.67
N VAL A 81 -4.49 -1.84 5.02
CA VAL A 81 -3.63 -1.65 3.84
C VAL A 81 -2.16 -1.90 4.21
N LEU A 82 -1.68 -1.32 5.32
CA LEU A 82 -0.31 -1.51 5.79
C LEU A 82 -0.01 -2.97 6.16
N ARG A 83 -0.97 -3.68 6.76
CA ARG A 83 -0.83 -5.13 7.05
C ARG A 83 -0.71 -5.97 5.78
N ALA A 84 -1.55 -5.71 4.79
CA ALA A 84 -1.47 -6.40 3.51
C ALA A 84 -0.12 -6.14 2.82
N PHE A 85 0.34 -4.89 2.85
CA PHE A 85 1.66 -4.52 2.33
C PHE A 85 2.80 -5.22 3.08
N TYR A 86 2.75 -5.23 4.41
CA TYR A 86 3.75 -5.91 5.24
C TYR A 86 3.86 -7.40 4.91
N ILE A 87 2.72 -8.12 4.86
CA ILE A 87 2.69 -9.56 4.56
C ILE A 87 3.26 -9.82 3.16
N LEU A 88 2.90 -9.00 2.18
CA LEU A 88 3.40 -9.17 0.81
C LEU A 88 4.91 -8.96 0.72
N PHE A 89 5.43 -7.93 1.40
CA PHE A 89 6.85 -7.59 1.37
C PHE A 89 7.69 -8.62 2.13
N ASP A 90 7.21 -9.07 3.29
CA ASP A 90 7.83 -10.13 4.09
C ASP A 90 7.94 -11.44 3.29
N ALA A 91 6.86 -11.84 2.61
CA ALA A 91 6.85 -13.03 1.77
C ALA A 91 7.84 -12.97 0.59
N GLN A 92 8.18 -11.77 0.11
CA GLN A 92 9.17 -11.58 -0.95
C GLN A 92 10.61 -11.55 -0.43
N SER A 93 10.81 -11.27 0.88
CA SER A 93 12.08 -11.16 1.59
C SER A 93 13.28 -10.67 0.74
N PRO A 94 13.18 -9.53 0.04
CA PRO A 94 14.29 -9.04 -0.77
C PRO A 94 15.35 -8.40 0.12
N GLU A 95 16.63 -8.63 -0.19
CA GLU A 95 17.72 -7.90 0.46
C GLU A 95 17.70 -6.43 0.01
N LEU A 96 17.68 -5.51 0.97
CA LEU A 96 17.68 -4.07 0.72
C LEU A 96 19.10 -3.52 0.86
N ASP A 97 19.50 -2.65 -0.07
CA ASP A 97 20.77 -1.94 0.06
C ASP A 97 20.76 -0.96 1.25
N ASP A 98 21.96 -0.60 1.72
CA ASP A 98 22.14 0.23 2.91
C ASP A 98 21.52 1.63 2.78
N ASN A 99 21.48 2.20 1.57
CA ASN A 99 20.93 3.55 1.38
C ASN A 99 19.41 3.53 1.53
N ILE A 100 18.74 2.52 0.94
CA ILE A 100 17.30 2.33 1.09
C ILE A 100 16.96 2.04 2.56
N ARG A 101 17.71 1.16 3.22
CA ARG A 101 17.51 0.88 4.66
C ARG A 101 17.64 2.13 5.50
N SER A 102 18.69 2.92 5.28
CA SER A 102 18.92 4.18 6.00
C SER A 102 17.76 5.17 5.81
N TYR A 103 17.29 5.36 4.57
CA TYR A 103 16.14 6.21 4.29
C TYR A 103 14.87 5.74 5.02
N ILE A 104 14.57 4.44 4.96
CA ILE A 104 13.40 3.86 5.65
C ILE A 104 13.52 4.05 7.17
N SER A 105 14.69 3.78 7.75
CA SER A 105 14.94 3.95 9.19
C SER A 105 14.70 5.39 9.66
N ALA A 106 15.14 6.39 8.88
CA ALA A 106 14.85 7.78 9.19
C ALA A 106 13.33 8.07 9.19
N ARG A 107 12.61 7.60 8.17
CA ARG A 107 11.15 7.80 8.08
C ARG A 107 10.37 7.10 9.19
N LEU A 108 10.78 5.89 9.56
CA LEU A 108 10.17 5.17 10.69
C LEU A 108 10.47 5.87 12.01
N THR A 109 11.66 6.43 12.20
CA THR A 109 11.99 7.20 13.40
C THR A 109 11.04 8.38 13.57
N ASP A 110 10.80 9.16 12.50
CA ASP A 110 9.85 10.26 12.53
C ASP A 110 8.42 9.78 12.80
N ALA A 111 8.00 8.68 12.16
CA ALA A 111 6.66 8.11 12.32
C ALA A 111 6.39 7.58 13.73
N THR A 112 7.42 7.33 14.54
CA THR A 112 7.26 6.93 15.96
C THR A 112 6.98 8.10 16.91
N TRP A 113 6.92 9.34 16.42
CA TRP A 113 6.53 10.48 17.25
C TRP A 113 5.12 10.29 17.81
N GLY A 114 4.97 10.50 19.11
CA GLY A 114 3.75 10.21 19.88
C GLY A 114 3.61 8.74 20.31
N ILE A 115 4.49 7.85 19.84
CA ILE A 115 4.57 6.44 20.26
C ILE A 115 5.81 6.20 21.13
N SER A 116 6.96 6.78 20.78
CA SER A 116 8.19 6.62 21.55
C SER A 116 8.03 7.15 22.98
N ALA A 117 8.70 6.54 23.96
CA ALA A 117 8.60 6.92 25.38
C ALA A 117 8.83 8.42 25.59
N ARG A 118 9.88 8.98 24.97
CA ARG A 118 10.21 10.41 25.00
C ARG A 118 9.06 11.29 24.51
N THR A 119 8.47 10.95 23.37
CA THR A 119 7.40 11.76 22.78
C THR A 119 6.05 11.55 23.47
N ARG A 120 5.81 10.38 24.05
CA ARG A 120 4.64 10.14 24.91
C ARG A 120 4.72 10.93 26.19
N GLU A 121 5.89 10.96 26.84
CA GLU A 121 6.11 11.78 28.02
C GLU A 121 5.87 13.27 27.71
N TYR A 122 6.34 13.74 26.55
CA TYR A 122 6.01 15.09 26.07
C TYR A 122 4.49 15.30 25.93
N LEU A 123 3.77 14.37 25.28
CA LEU A 123 2.31 14.45 25.14
C LEU A 123 1.57 14.45 26.50
N TYR A 124 2.06 13.70 27.49
CA TYR A 124 1.49 13.70 28.84
C TYR A 124 1.72 15.02 29.59
N LYS A 125 2.75 15.78 29.25
CA LYS A 125 3.04 17.08 29.90
C LYS A 125 2.23 18.24 29.31
N ILE A 126 1.74 18.11 28.08
CA ILE A 126 1.00 19.17 27.37
C ILE A 126 -0.52 18.96 27.36
N ASN A 127 -1.00 17.80 27.81
CA ASN A 127 -2.41 17.50 28.05
C ASN A 127 -2.68 17.42 29.55
#